data_AF-A0A7J6QCC1-F1
#
_entry.id   AF-A0A7J6QCC1-F1
#
_cell.length_a   1.000
_cell.length_b   1.000
_cell.length_c   1.000
_cell.angle_alpha   90.00
_cell.angle_beta   90.00
_cell.angle_gamma   90.00
#
_symmetry.space_group_name_H-M   'P 1'
#
loop_
_entity.id
_entity.type
_entity.pdbx_description
1 polymer ?
#
loop_
_entity_poly.entity_id
_entity_poly.type
_entity_poly.pdbx_seq_one_letter_code
_entity_poly.pdbx_strand_id
1 'polypeptide(L)'
;MMDLSTLHDGLRRCTANAILQSPALRLDKATNGLVPFDKETPPTTPFTIIEALLTSLHRLGTKGRKALTNFIVDQMLDLTFKHDFSILFVRLYHDLALARTSPAREAGLGSEDPSAAAEIQRHSELGDFTCQMFTRKDVTVMLATEYDVLGTILRTARDMLMRAVIQEEGADGMYRGVDVRHAVIKKHELTQCTMDLLYVLDHDEVHEVIMRDDGKIMKEIVMPGWCEMLKLAQYCYAHKVQRGAHVEFSDPEWTGALSLHNDAVSHSWLIVDLIYHYGSAQLCGDLLLQVREALIDWETRLAPGVGAIGALSSAESTLPSPFTWSEGRDLLPKMVAGSRRWDSGKDLCSMHVSLSRLYVALYTLTLHKFGLSCVPAQLSGDDDVEIVRLLEFPLRALVQHEEVCSGLWIRNGDAVRSEHEFYVANYFHHAFADLDLLAVLLTSKLCHDSGRFIKHLLSAFGIRPTVAWCEHIPPMSSSSVEEGERYVKKLCCVVKILCALVSPYASGTTDSDGKQYTEVTSRQHLRQRLATAGQLT
;
A
#
# COMPACT_ATOMS: atom_id res chain seq x y z
N MET A 1 35.70 -15.32 22.16
CA MET A 1 34.43 -16.01 21.83
C MET A 1 33.93 -16.63 23.12
N MET A 2 32.92 -16.05 23.77
CA MET A 2 32.20 -16.76 24.85
C MET A 2 31.40 -17.88 24.22
N ASP A 3 31.43 -19.06 24.84
CA ASP A 3 30.67 -20.23 24.41
C ASP A 3 29.17 -19.93 24.57
N LEU A 4 28.43 -19.83 23.46
CA LEU A 4 27.00 -19.45 23.46
C LEU A 4 26.13 -20.39 24.31
N SER A 5 26.57 -21.62 24.55
CA SER A 5 25.91 -22.56 25.47
C SER A 5 25.89 -22.06 26.92
N THR A 6 27.01 -21.47 27.37
CA THR A 6 27.11 -20.89 28.72
C THR A 6 26.31 -19.61 28.90
N LEU A 7 26.10 -18.84 27.83
CA LEU A 7 25.24 -17.65 27.85
C LEU A 7 23.76 -18.05 28.00
N HIS A 8 23.32 -19.07 27.26
CA HIS A 8 21.97 -19.61 27.33
C HIS A 8 21.65 -20.16 28.73
N ASP A 9 22.57 -20.90 29.34
CA ASP A 9 22.41 -21.45 30.69
C ASP A 9 22.53 -20.41 31.81
N GLY A 10 23.31 -19.35 31.60
CA GLY A 10 23.42 -18.21 32.53
C GLY A 10 22.16 -17.36 32.53
N LEU A 11 21.61 -17.05 31.35
CA LEU A 11 20.39 -16.24 31.21
C LEU A 11 19.14 -16.97 31.73
N ARG A 12 19.05 -18.30 31.58
CA ARG A 12 17.96 -19.09 32.18
C ARG A 12 17.88 -19.02 33.71
N ARG A 13 18.98 -18.67 34.39
CA ARG A 13 19.03 -18.59 35.86
C ARG A 13 18.70 -17.20 36.41
N CYS A 14 18.71 -16.17 35.56
CA CYS A 14 18.28 -14.83 35.96
C CYS A 14 16.75 -14.76 35.87
N THR A 15 16.08 -14.16 36.86
CA THR A 15 14.64 -13.87 36.76
C THR A 15 14.38 -13.01 35.53
N ALA A 16 13.37 -13.35 34.73
CA ALA A 16 13.05 -12.69 33.46
C ALA A 16 13.00 -11.14 33.56
N ASN A 17 12.46 -10.61 34.67
CA ASN A 17 12.43 -9.17 34.96
C ASN A 17 13.82 -8.55 35.19
N ALA A 18 14.75 -9.28 35.81
CA ALA A 18 16.11 -8.78 36.02
C ALA A 18 16.84 -8.59 34.69
N ILE A 19 16.55 -9.40 33.68
CA ILE A 19 17.16 -9.29 32.35
C ILE A 19 16.62 -8.08 31.59
N LEU A 20 15.31 -7.82 31.67
CA LEU A 20 14.68 -6.64 31.06
C LEU A 20 15.12 -5.33 31.71
N GLN A 21 15.43 -5.34 33.01
CA GLN A 21 15.76 -4.11 33.75
C GLN A 21 17.27 -3.87 33.91
N SER A 22 18.10 -4.86 33.59
CA SER A 22 19.56 -4.73 33.72
C SER A 22 20.12 -3.77 32.66
N PRO A 23 20.90 -2.75 33.06
CA PRO A 23 21.54 -1.85 32.12
C PRO A 23 22.60 -2.58 31.29
N ALA A 24 22.66 -2.27 29.99
CA ALA A 24 23.70 -2.76 29.12
C ALA A 24 25.02 -2.05 29.44
N LEU A 25 26.06 -2.85 29.64
CA LEU A 25 27.43 -2.40 29.83
C LEU A 25 28.29 -2.89 28.66
N ARG A 26 29.16 -2.02 28.15
CA ARG A 26 30.21 -2.38 27.18
C ARG A 26 31.56 -2.47 27.89
N LEU A 27 32.41 -3.36 27.40
CA LEU A 27 33.80 -3.43 27.84
C LEU A 27 34.58 -2.27 27.20
N ASP A 28 35.09 -1.37 28.02
CA ASP A 28 36.06 -0.37 27.57
C ASP A 28 37.41 -1.05 27.37
N LYS A 29 37.89 -1.07 26.12
CA LYS A 29 39.16 -1.71 25.75
C LYS A 29 40.38 -1.00 26.35
N ALA A 30 40.26 0.28 26.72
CA ALA A 30 41.37 1.05 27.27
C ALA A 30 41.52 0.83 28.78
N THR A 31 40.41 0.78 29.52
CA THR A 31 40.42 0.63 30.98
C THR A 31 40.17 -0.81 31.45
N ASN A 32 39.77 -1.70 30.52
CA ASN A 32 39.31 -3.06 30.80
C ASN A 32 38.12 -3.11 31.79
N GLY A 33 37.44 -1.97 31.98
CA GLY A 33 36.28 -1.80 32.83
C GLY A 33 34.96 -1.89 32.06
N LEU A 34 33.89 -2.19 32.78
CA LEU A 34 32.53 -2.12 32.23
C LEU A 34 32.03 -0.67 32.31
N VAL A 35 31.67 -0.10 31.17
CA VAL A 35 31.10 1.25 31.07
C VAL A 35 29.71 1.19 30.47
N PRO A 36 28.80 2.14 30.78
CA PRO A 36 27.48 2.20 30.17
C PRO A 36 27.52 2.22 28.63
N PHE A 37 26.50 1.63 28.01
CA PHE A 37 26.33 1.65 26.57
C PHE A 37 25.76 3.03 26.15
N ASP A 38 26.62 4.00 25.84
CA ASP A 38 26.18 5.35 25.46
C ASP A 38 25.60 5.40 24.04
N LYS A 39 24.38 5.94 23.89
CA LYS A 39 23.97 6.70 22.70
C LYS A 39 24.37 8.16 22.92
N GLU A 40 24.76 8.89 21.87
CA GLU A 40 25.28 10.27 21.93
C GLU A 40 24.31 11.33 22.52
N THR A 41 23.15 10.93 23.01
CA THR A 41 22.21 11.72 23.81
C THR A 41 21.63 10.85 24.92
N PRO A 42 21.55 11.31 26.18
CA PRO A 42 21.06 10.49 27.27
C PRO A 42 19.55 10.25 27.12
N PRO A 43 19.08 9.00 26.96
CA PRO A 43 17.66 8.73 27.07
C PRO A 43 17.22 8.83 28.54
N THR A 44 15.97 9.22 28.77
CA THR A 44 15.33 9.27 30.10
C THR A 44 15.17 7.89 30.75
N THR A 45 15.44 6.80 30.01
CA THR A 45 15.43 5.41 30.50
C THR A 45 16.74 4.68 30.16
N PRO A 46 17.33 3.89 31.07
CA PRO A 46 18.58 3.18 30.83
C PRO A 46 18.44 2.14 29.72
N PHE A 47 19.43 2.08 28.81
CA PHE A 47 19.50 1.09 27.73
C PHE A 47 19.80 -0.30 28.31
N THR A 48 18.93 -1.27 28.06
CA THR A 48 18.91 -2.58 28.72
C THR A 48 19.71 -3.63 27.97
N ILE A 49 20.05 -4.74 28.62
CA ILE A 49 20.75 -5.87 27.97
C ILE A 49 19.95 -6.39 26.77
N ILE A 50 18.63 -6.53 26.91
CA ILE A 50 17.76 -7.00 25.82
C ILE A 50 17.77 -6.01 24.66
N GLU A 51 17.71 -4.70 24.92
CA GLU A 51 17.83 -3.69 23.87
C GLU A 51 19.16 -3.78 23.11
N ALA A 52 20.26 -3.93 23.84
CA ALA A 52 21.58 -4.07 23.23
C ALA A 52 21.67 -5.33 22.36
N LEU A 53 21.09 -6.45 22.83
CA LEU A 53 21.07 -7.72 22.10
C LEU A 53 20.18 -7.64 20.85
N LEU A 54 18.97 -7.07 20.96
CA LEU A 54 18.04 -6.93 19.84
C LEU A 54 18.59 -5.98 18.77
N THR A 55 19.10 -4.81 19.16
CA THR A 55 19.68 -3.84 18.20
C THR A 55 20.98 -4.33 17.57
N SER A 56 21.67 -5.28 18.22
CA SER A 56 22.89 -5.92 17.72
C SER A 56 22.65 -7.30 17.09
N LEU A 57 21.40 -7.71 16.83
CA LEU A 57 21.07 -9.03 16.24
C LEU A 57 21.86 -9.32 14.96
N HIS A 58 22.05 -8.30 14.12
CA HIS A 58 22.83 -8.39 12.88
C HIS A 58 24.29 -8.81 13.08
N ARG A 59 24.85 -8.65 14.29
CA ARG A 59 26.22 -9.06 14.64
C ARG A 59 26.30 -10.51 15.12
N LEU A 60 25.16 -11.13 15.40
CA LEU A 60 25.08 -12.53 15.80
C LEU A 60 24.96 -13.42 14.55
N GLY A 61 25.70 -14.53 14.53
CA GLY A 61 25.50 -15.58 13.54
C GLY A 61 24.12 -16.25 13.68
N THR A 62 23.69 -16.99 12.66
CA THR A 62 22.36 -17.65 12.61
C THR A 62 22.00 -18.44 13.87
N LYS A 63 22.93 -19.27 14.34
CA LYS A 63 22.75 -20.06 15.58
C LYS A 63 22.53 -19.17 16.81
N GLY A 64 23.25 -18.04 16.88
CA GLY A 64 23.12 -17.09 17.99
C GLY A 64 21.79 -16.34 17.96
N ARG A 65 21.34 -15.89 16.79
CA ARG A 65 20.02 -15.26 16.64
C ARG A 65 18.88 -16.20 16.99
N LYS A 66 18.92 -17.45 16.50
CA LYS A 66 17.91 -18.45 16.82
C LYS A 66 17.88 -18.79 18.32
N ALA A 67 19.05 -18.95 18.95
CA ALA A 67 19.14 -19.20 20.39
C ALA A 67 18.56 -18.04 21.21
N LEU A 68 18.87 -16.79 20.83
CA LEU A 68 18.31 -15.60 21.50
C LEU A 68 16.80 -15.49 21.31
N THR A 69 16.31 -15.73 20.09
CA THR A 69 14.87 -15.69 19.77
C THR A 69 14.10 -16.73 20.57
N ASN A 70 14.56 -17.99 20.55
CA ASN A 70 13.97 -19.05 21.35
C ASN A 70 14.02 -18.74 22.85
N PHE A 71 15.13 -18.18 23.34
CA PHE A 71 15.24 -17.77 24.74
C PHE A 71 14.17 -16.73 25.12
N ILE A 72 14.02 -15.67 24.32
CA ILE A 72 13.03 -14.61 24.58
C ILE A 72 11.60 -15.18 24.49
N VAL A 73 11.32 -16.01 23.49
CA VAL A 73 10.01 -16.67 23.33
C VAL A 73 9.72 -17.62 24.50
N ASP A 74 10.71 -18.36 25.01
CA ASP A 74 10.56 -19.19 26.22
C ASP A 74 10.23 -18.32 27.44
N GLN A 75 10.84 -17.14 27.58
CA GLN A 75 10.55 -16.21 28.68
C GLN A 75 9.15 -15.59 28.59
N MET A 76 8.58 -15.47 27.38
CA MET A 76 7.21 -14.98 27.16
C MET A 76 6.11 -15.90 27.73
N LEU A 77 6.46 -17.08 28.28
CA LEU A 77 5.54 -17.88 29.09
C LEU A 77 5.18 -17.18 30.42
N ASP A 78 6.09 -16.36 30.95
CA ASP A 78 5.79 -15.47 32.07
C ASP A 78 5.04 -14.22 31.58
N LEU A 79 3.85 -13.98 32.12
CA LEU A 79 2.98 -12.91 31.65
C LEU A 79 3.53 -11.52 31.95
N THR A 80 4.27 -11.36 33.05
CA THR A 80 4.88 -10.09 33.44
C THR A 80 5.99 -9.74 32.46
N PHE A 81 6.88 -10.70 32.20
CA PHE A 81 7.92 -10.57 31.18
C PHE A 81 7.32 -10.29 29.81
N LYS A 82 6.28 -11.03 29.39
CA LYS A 82 5.62 -10.80 28.10
C LYS A 82 5.11 -9.36 27.99
N HIS A 83 4.46 -8.84 29.02
CA HIS A 83 3.94 -7.48 29.04
C HIS A 83 5.06 -6.45 28.90
N ASP A 84 6.08 -6.53 29.76
CA ASP A 84 7.20 -5.59 29.79
C ASP A 84 8.05 -5.66 28.51
N PHE A 85 8.29 -6.87 28.00
CA PHE A 85 8.96 -7.09 26.73
C PHE A 85 8.14 -6.50 25.58
N SER A 86 6.81 -6.65 25.59
CA SER A 86 5.96 -6.14 24.51
C SER A 86 6.05 -4.63 24.37
N ILE A 87 6.04 -3.92 25.50
CA ILE A 87 6.23 -2.47 25.55
C ILE A 87 7.61 -2.09 24.98
N LEU A 88 8.65 -2.77 25.45
CA LEU A 88 10.00 -2.55 24.97
C LEU A 88 10.11 -2.82 23.45
N PHE A 89 9.49 -3.89 22.99
CA PHE A 89 9.53 -4.32 21.61
C PHE A 89 8.86 -3.32 20.68
N VAL A 90 7.67 -2.80 21.02
CA VAL A 90 7.00 -1.76 20.23
C VAL A 90 7.88 -0.51 20.14
N ARG A 91 8.57 -0.11 21.21
CA ARG A 91 9.54 1.00 21.18
C ARG A 91 10.69 0.77 20.19
N LEU A 92 11.15 -0.46 20.04
CA LEU A 92 12.26 -0.83 19.15
C LEU A 92 11.80 -1.24 17.75
N TYR A 93 10.50 -1.49 17.55
CA TYR A 93 9.95 -2.14 16.36
C TYR A 93 10.43 -1.49 15.07
N HIS A 94 10.35 -0.16 15.01
CA HIS A 94 10.77 0.63 13.85
C HIS A 94 12.24 0.40 13.48
N ASP A 95 13.15 0.53 14.45
CA ASP A 95 14.58 0.36 14.24
C ASP A 95 14.92 -1.08 13.85
N LEU A 96 14.29 -2.06 14.51
CA LEU A 96 14.50 -3.49 14.23
C LEU A 96 14.03 -3.87 12.83
N ALA A 97 12.85 -3.41 12.43
CA ALA A 97 12.29 -3.68 11.13
C ALA A 97 13.11 -3.00 10.01
N LEU A 98 13.50 -1.72 10.18
CA LEU A 98 14.32 -1.02 9.20
C LEU A 98 15.75 -1.57 9.08
N ALA A 99 16.34 -2.08 10.16
CA ALA A 99 17.67 -2.69 10.12
C ALA A 99 17.74 -3.89 9.15
N ARG A 100 16.62 -4.59 8.94
CA ARG A 100 16.50 -5.73 8.02
C ARG A 100 16.46 -5.32 6.54
N THR A 101 16.06 -4.08 6.28
CA THR A 101 15.96 -3.51 4.93
C THR A 101 17.26 -2.88 4.44
N SER A 102 18.22 -2.66 5.34
CA SER A 102 19.53 -2.12 4.98
C SER A 102 20.25 -3.08 4.04
N PRO A 103 20.93 -2.59 2.98
CA PRO A 103 21.83 -3.42 2.22
C PRO A 103 22.96 -3.81 3.16
N ALA A 104 22.86 -5.00 3.78
CA ALA A 104 23.99 -5.65 4.38
C ALA A 104 25.03 -5.73 3.26
N ARG A 105 26.07 -4.90 3.37
CA ARG A 105 27.21 -4.87 2.45
C ARG A 105 27.52 -6.31 2.06
N GLU A 106 27.37 -6.60 0.77
CA GLU A 106 27.98 -7.76 0.11
C GLU A 106 29.51 -7.78 0.32
N ALA A 107 30.10 -6.70 0.85
CA ALA A 107 31.45 -6.67 1.34
C ALA A 107 31.57 -7.25 2.76
N GLY A 108 31.99 -8.52 2.85
CA GLY A 108 33.07 -8.84 3.79
C GLY A 108 32.95 -10.04 4.71
N LEU A 109 32.18 -11.08 4.38
CA LEU A 109 32.43 -12.44 4.87
C LEU A 109 32.10 -13.40 3.73
N GLY A 110 33.14 -13.88 3.03
CA GLY A 110 33.03 -14.77 1.87
C GLY A 110 32.43 -16.12 2.23
N SER A 111 31.11 -16.21 2.30
CA SER A 111 30.41 -17.48 2.10
C SER A 111 29.91 -17.49 0.65
N GLU A 112 30.62 -18.23 -0.21
CA GLU A 112 30.25 -18.52 -1.61
C GLU A 112 28.99 -19.40 -1.74
N ASP A 113 28.14 -19.46 -0.71
CA ASP A 113 26.98 -20.34 -0.70
C ASP A 113 25.67 -19.51 -0.74
N PRO A 114 25.07 -19.32 -1.94
CA PRO A 114 23.79 -18.66 -2.10
C PRO A 114 22.67 -19.28 -1.26
N SER A 115 22.80 -20.57 -0.88
CA SER A 115 21.80 -21.27 -0.08
C SER A 115 21.79 -20.82 1.38
N ALA A 116 22.96 -20.47 1.94
CA ALA A 116 23.10 -19.98 3.31
C ALA A 116 22.58 -18.54 3.47
N ALA A 117 22.79 -17.68 2.46
CA ALA A 117 22.18 -16.35 2.41
C ALA A 117 20.65 -16.43 2.33
N ALA A 118 20.11 -17.39 1.57
CA ALA A 118 18.67 -17.68 1.48
C ALA A 118 18.08 -18.35 2.74
N GLU A 119 18.90 -19.00 3.57
CA GLU A 119 18.49 -19.62 4.84
C GLU A 119 18.58 -18.63 6.02
N ILE A 120 19.56 -17.72 6.01
CA ILE A 120 19.67 -16.55 6.90
C ILE A 120 18.43 -15.64 6.82
N GLN A 121 17.73 -15.65 5.69
CA GLN A 121 16.63 -14.74 5.34
C GLN A 121 15.22 -15.26 5.73
N ARG A 122 15.06 -16.56 6.00
CA ARG A 122 13.73 -17.22 6.06
C ARG A 122 13.06 -17.28 7.44
N HIS A 123 13.78 -16.98 8.53
CA HIS A 123 13.17 -16.83 9.84
C HIS A 123 13.21 -15.36 10.22
N SER A 124 12.07 -14.68 10.05
CA SER A 124 11.85 -13.37 10.63
C SER A 124 11.80 -13.55 12.14
N GLU A 125 12.92 -13.37 12.84
CA GLU A 125 12.93 -13.42 14.31
C GLU A 125 11.94 -12.39 14.90
N LEU A 126 11.69 -11.31 14.15
CA LEU A 126 10.65 -10.32 14.43
C LEU A 126 9.24 -10.94 14.41
N GLY A 127 8.95 -11.75 13.38
CA GLY A 127 7.68 -12.45 13.21
C GLY A 127 7.37 -13.44 14.33
N ASP A 128 8.41 -14.09 14.88
CA ASP A 128 8.24 -14.97 16.04
C ASP A 128 7.79 -14.17 17.28
N PHE A 129 8.34 -12.97 17.49
CA PHE A 129 7.94 -12.10 18.60
C PHE A 129 6.54 -11.50 18.37
N THR A 130 6.27 -10.96 17.19
CA THR A 130 5.00 -10.31 16.88
C THR A 130 3.85 -11.31 16.92
N CYS A 131 4.04 -12.53 16.44
CA CYS A 131 3.07 -13.61 16.58
C CYS A 131 2.76 -13.91 18.06
N GLN A 132 3.77 -14.00 18.92
CA GLN A 132 3.57 -14.25 20.36
C GLN A 132 2.88 -13.12 21.11
N MET A 133 3.00 -11.89 20.60
CA MET A 133 2.44 -10.67 21.20
C MET A 133 1.06 -10.34 20.64
N PHE A 134 0.95 -10.16 19.33
CA PHE A 134 -0.25 -9.66 18.65
C PHE A 134 -1.35 -10.69 18.48
N THR A 135 -1.11 -11.98 18.71
CA THR A 135 -2.20 -12.97 18.78
C THR A 135 -2.92 -12.95 20.13
N ARG A 136 -2.37 -12.25 21.13
CA ARG A 136 -2.98 -12.11 22.45
C ARG A 136 -3.73 -10.80 22.58
N LYS A 137 -5.04 -10.92 22.79
CA LYS A 137 -5.96 -9.78 22.97
C LYS A 137 -5.51 -8.82 24.08
N ASP A 138 -5.19 -9.33 25.27
CA ASP A 138 -4.85 -8.50 26.44
C ASP A 138 -3.62 -7.62 26.19
N VAL A 139 -2.58 -8.19 25.61
CA VAL A 139 -1.36 -7.48 25.22
C VAL A 139 -1.64 -6.50 24.08
N THR A 140 -2.35 -6.93 23.04
CA THR A 140 -2.59 -6.12 21.84
C THR A 140 -3.42 -4.88 22.13
N VAL A 141 -4.49 -5.01 22.91
CA VAL A 141 -5.35 -3.89 23.31
C VAL A 141 -4.57 -2.88 24.17
N MET A 142 -3.74 -3.36 25.10
CA MET A 142 -2.84 -2.50 25.88
C MET A 142 -1.88 -1.72 24.97
N LEU A 143 -1.24 -2.40 24.01
CA LEU A 143 -0.31 -1.76 23.08
C LEU A 143 -1.00 -0.75 22.15
N ALA A 144 -2.24 -1.03 21.72
CA ALA A 144 -3.05 -0.12 20.91
C ALA A 144 -3.51 1.10 21.69
N THR A 145 -3.87 0.93 22.96
CA THR A 145 -4.41 2.00 23.81
C THR A 145 -3.32 2.90 24.39
N GLU A 146 -2.19 2.31 24.81
CA GLU A 146 -1.20 2.98 25.66
C GLU A 146 0.15 3.25 24.95
N TYR A 147 0.49 2.50 23.89
CA TYR A 147 1.85 2.49 23.31
C TYR A 147 1.94 2.75 21.80
N ASP A 148 0.87 3.25 21.16
CA ASP A 148 0.82 3.62 19.74
C ASP A 148 1.38 2.52 18.79
N VAL A 149 0.99 1.26 19.02
CA VAL A 149 1.44 0.15 18.16
C VAL A 149 0.99 0.33 16.71
N LEU A 150 -0.25 0.79 16.49
CA LEU A 150 -0.81 1.05 15.16
C LEU A 150 0.01 2.08 14.40
N GLY A 151 0.28 3.24 15.02
CA GLY A 151 1.09 4.27 14.40
C GLY A 151 2.52 3.82 14.18
N THR A 152 3.09 3.03 15.09
CA THR A 152 4.44 2.50 14.95
C THR A 152 4.57 1.56 13.76
N ILE A 153 3.61 0.65 13.56
CA ILE A 153 3.61 -0.27 12.42
C ILE A 153 3.41 0.51 11.11
N LEU A 154 2.42 1.41 11.04
CA LEU A 154 2.13 2.21 9.84
C LEU A 154 3.31 3.12 9.44
N ARG A 155 3.96 3.81 10.39
CA ARG A 155 5.17 4.60 10.12
C ARG A 155 6.30 3.74 9.58
N THR A 156 6.49 2.56 10.15
CA THR A 156 7.53 1.63 9.73
C THR A 156 7.28 1.13 8.31
N ALA A 157 6.06 0.71 7.99
CA ALA A 157 5.68 0.31 6.63
C ALA A 157 5.89 1.45 5.61
N ARG A 158 5.48 2.68 5.94
CA ARG A 158 5.73 3.87 5.12
C ARG A 158 7.23 4.07 4.89
N ASP A 159 8.05 4.05 5.94
CA ASP A 159 9.48 4.32 5.83
C ASP A 159 10.23 3.22 5.08
N MET A 160 9.75 1.97 5.17
CA MET A 160 10.20 0.88 4.30
C MET A 160 9.88 1.15 2.83
N LEU A 161 8.64 1.52 2.51
CA LEU A 161 8.23 1.84 1.14
C LEU A 161 9.01 3.03 0.58
N MET A 162 9.23 4.08 1.39
CA MET A 162 10.01 5.25 0.98
C MET A 162 11.44 4.92 0.58
N ARG A 163 12.07 3.90 1.19
CA ARG A 163 13.39 3.41 0.77
C ARG A 163 13.38 2.73 -0.60
N ALA A 164 12.23 2.18 -0.99
CA ALA A 164 12.04 1.54 -2.29
C ALA A 164 11.56 2.53 -3.38
N VAL A 165 11.30 3.80 -3.04
CA VAL A 165 10.89 4.79 -4.05
C VAL A 165 12.09 5.16 -4.92
N ILE A 166 11.93 4.95 -6.22
CA ILE A 166 12.87 5.38 -7.25
C ILE A 166 12.35 6.61 -7.98
N GLN A 167 13.28 7.35 -8.59
CA GLN A 167 13.00 8.45 -9.49
C GLN A 167 13.77 8.23 -10.78
N GLU A 168 13.07 8.12 -11.90
CA GLU A 168 13.65 7.87 -13.22
C GLU A 168 13.29 9.00 -14.19
N GLU A 169 14.25 9.44 -15.00
CA GLU A 169 13.98 10.37 -16.11
C GLU A 169 13.41 9.61 -17.30
N GLY A 170 12.14 9.85 -17.61
CA GLY A 170 11.47 9.36 -18.81
C GLY A 170 11.40 10.42 -19.92
N ALA A 171 11.15 9.97 -21.15
CA ALA A 171 10.98 10.85 -22.31
C ALA A 171 9.84 11.88 -22.16
N ASP A 172 8.87 11.63 -21.27
CA ASP A 172 7.70 12.49 -21.01
C ASP A 172 7.77 13.22 -19.65
N GLY A 173 8.89 13.12 -18.93
CA GLY A 173 9.09 13.73 -17.61
C GLY A 173 9.71 12.77 -16.60
N MET A 174 9.88 13.24 -15.35
CA MET A 174 10.29 12.37 -14.24
C MET A 174 9.19 11.35 -13.94
N TYR A 175 9.57 10.13 -13.61
CA TYR A 175 8.68 9.12 -13.01
C TYR A 175 9.14 8.91 -11.57
N ARG A 176 8.19 8.79 -10.64
CA ARG A 176 8.46 8.44 -9.25
C ARG A 176 7.52 7.34 -8.84
N GLY A 177 8.06 6.22 -8.39
CA GLY A 177 7.26 5.05 -8.01
C GLY A 177 8.08 4.06 -7.20
N VAL A 178 7.42 3.03 -6.68
CA VAL A 178 8.07 1.97 -5.89
C VAL A 178 8.78 0.99 -6.82
N ASP A 179 10.08 0.81 -6.60
CA ASP A 179 10.87 -0.26 -7.20
C ASP A 179 10.55 -1.59 -6.51
N VAL A 180 9.82 -2.45 -7.22
CA VAL A 180 9.44 -3.78 -6.72
C VAL A 180 10.61 -4.74 -6.63
N ARG A 181 11.78 -4.40 -7.20
CA ARG A 181 13.03 -5.16 -7.11
C ARG A 181 13.78 -4.86 -5.82
N HIS A 182 13.44 -3.76 -5.15
CA HIS A 182 14.08 -3.36 -3.90
C HIS A 182 13.91 -4.45 -2.84
N ALA A 183 14.94 -4.64 -2.01
CA ALA A 183 14.99 -5.70 -1.00
C ALA A 183 13.78 -5.69 -0.04
N VAL A 184 13.22 -4.50 0.23
CA VAL A 184 11.99 -4.32 1.03
C VAL A 184 10.82 -5.14 0.50
N ILE A 185 10.62 -5.13 -0.82
CA ILE A 185 9.52 -5.83 -1.49
C ILE A 185 9.94 -7.27 -1.78
N LYS A 186 11.10 -7.45 -2.42
CA LYS A 186 11.60 -8.76 -2.88
C LYS A 186 11.82 -9.76 -1.73
N LYS A 187 12.14 -9.29 -0.52
CA LYS A 187 12.35 -10.14 0.66
C LYS A 187 11.15 -10.17 1.61
N HIS A 188 9.99 -9.65 1.19
CA HIS A 188 8.76 -9.65 1.99
C HIS A 188 8.90 -8.93 3.35
N GLU A 189 9.84 -7.99 3.48
CA GLU A 189 10.04 -7.23 4.73
C GLU A 189 8.85 -6.30 4.99
N LEU A 190 8.31 -5.69 3.94
CA LEU A 190 7.06 -4.93 4.04
C LEU A 190 5.87 -5.83 4.39
N THR A 191 5.80 -7.03 3.79
CA THR A 191 4.72 -8.00 4.05
C THR A 191 4.70 -8.44 5.51
N GLN A 192 5.87 -8.63 6.15
CA GLN A 192 5.89 -8.87 7.60
C GLN A 192 5.23 -7.73 8.37
N CYS A 193 5.58 -6.48 8.02
CA CYS A 193 5.05 -5.30 8.70
C CYS A 193 3.53 -5.14 8.50
N THR A 194 3.02 -5.44 7.30
CA THR A 194 1.58 -5.42 7.03
C THR A 194 0.88 -6.60 7.72
N MET A 195 1.45 -7.81 7.75
CA MET A 195 0.88 -8.92 8.52
C MET A 195 0.80 -8.62 10.03
N ASP A 196 1.78 -7.90 10.58
CA ASP A 196 1.74 -7.44 11.96
C ASP A 196 0.60 -6.45 12.20
N LEU A 197 0.33 -5.54 11.25
CA LEU A 197 -0.85 -4.68 11.28
C LEU A 197 -2.15 -5.50 11.24
N LEU A 198 -2.21 -6.53 10.39
CA LEU A 198 -3.36 -7.43 10.30
C LEU A 198 -3.64 -8.10 11.63
N TYR A 199 -2.62 -8.67 12.29
CA TYR A 199 -2.81 -9.31 13.60
C TYR A 199 -3.33 -8.34 14.67
N VAL A 200 -2.89 -7.09 14.65
CA VAL A 200 -3.41 -6.07 15.58
C VAL A 200 -4.86 -5.74 15.26
N LEU A 201 -5.20 -5.59 13.98
CA LEU A 201 -6.54 -5.24 13.52
C LEU A 201 -7.53 -6.42 13.52
N ASP A 202 -7.08 -7.65 13.76
CA ASP A 202 -7.93 -8.85 13.84
C ASP A 202 -8.71 -8.93 15.17
N HIS A 203 -8.33 -8.13 16.18
CA HIS A 203 -9.04 -8.09 17.46
C HIS A 203 -10.18 -7.07 17.44
N ASP A 204 -11.41 -7.53 17.68
CA ASP A 204 -12.60 -6.68 17.77
C ASP A 204 -12.46 -5.55 18.82
N GLU A 205 -11.74 -5.79 19.92
CA GLU A 205 -11.57 -4.76 20.96
C GLU A 205 -10.64 -3.63 20.52
N VAL A 206 -9.73 -3.91 19.58
CA VAL A 206 -8.92 -2.87 18.95
C VAL A 206 -9.80 -2.00 18.06
N HIS A 207 -10.88 -2.53 17.47
CA HIS A 207 -11.83 -1.75 16.68
C HIS A 207 -12.54 -0.71 17.54
N GLU A 208 -12.99 -1.11 18.74
CA GLU A 208 -13.58 -0.20 19.73
C GLU A 208 -12.59 0.90 20.13
N VAL A 209 -11.31 0.55 20.36
CA VAL A 209 -10.24 1.52 20.65
C VAL A 209 -10.06 2.50 19.49
N ILE A 210 -9.99 2.01 18.24
CA ILE A 210 -9.79 2.85 17.05
C ILE A 210 -10.95 3.83 16.85
N MET A 211 -12.18 3.39 17.15
CA MET A 211 -13.42 4.12 16.88
C MET A 211 -13.88 5.00 18.05
N ARG A 212 -13.28 4.84 19.23
CA ARG A 212 -13.54 5.68 20.41
C ARG A 212 -13.20 7.15 20.15
N ASP A 213 -13.79 8.03 20.96
CA ASP A 213 -13.56 9.48 20.95
C ASP A 213 -13.75 10.08 19.54
N ASP A 214 -14.90 9.77 18.93
CA ASP A 214 -15.28 10.16 17.56
C ASP A 214 -14.27 9.70 16.49
N GLY A 215 -13.72 8.49 16.67
CA GLY A 215 -12.74 7.90 15.76
C GLY A 215 -11.43 8.66 15.74
N LYS A 216 -10.95 9.19 16.87
CA LYS A 216 -9.71 9.97 16.92
C LYS A 216 -8.51 9.18 16.40
N ILE A 217 -8.32 7.95 16.86
CA ILE A 217 -7.24 7.06 16.37
C ILE A 217 -7.42 6.76 14.88
N MET A 218 -8.66 6.55 14.44
CA MET A 218 -8.95 6.36 13.02
C MET A 218 -8.51 7.56 12.16
N LYS A 219 -8.86 8.78 12.60
CA LYS A 219 -8.57 10.04 11.87
C LYS A 219 -7.12 10.47 11.94
N GLU A 220 -6.44 10.25 13.06
CA GLU A 220 -5.10 10.79 13.29
C GLU A 220 -3.98 9.79 12.97
N ILE A 221 -4.28 8.48 13.01
CA ILE A 221 -3.27 7.42 12.91
C ILE A 221 -3.57 6.48 11.74
N VAL A 222 -4.72 5.79 11.77
CA VAL A 222 -5.00 4.69 10.85
C VAL A 222 -5.21 5.20 9.42
N MET A 223 -6.13 6.15 9.22
CA MET A 223 -6.45 6.65 7.88
C MET A 223 -5.27 7.41 7.26
N PRO A 224 -4.59 8.36 7.94
CA PRO A 224 -3.44 9.05 7.36
C PRO A 224 -2.29 8.09 7.02
N GLY A 225 -1.95 7.17 7.94
CA GLY A 225 -0.90 6.18 7.73
C GLY A 225 -1.20 5.26 6.55
N TRP A 226 -2.46 4.80 6.44
CA TRP A 226 -2.88 3.94 5.34
C TRP A 226 -2.92 4.68 4.00
N CYS A 227 -3.41 5.91 3.97
CA CYS A 227 -3.37 6.77 2.80
C CYS A 227 -1.95 6.93 2.27
N GLU A 228 -0.96 7.24 3.11
CA GLU A 228 0.45 7.35 2.71
C GLU A 228 0.97 6.05 2.07
N MET A 229 0.62 4.89 2.63
CA MET A 229 0.99 3.60 2.02
C MET A 229 0.37 3.44 0.64
N LEU A 230 -0.92 3.76 0.48
CA LEU A 230 -1.61 3.68 -0.81
C LEU A 230 -1.08 4.69 -1.83
N LYS A 231 -0.69 5.91 -1.42
CA LYS A 231 -0.03 6.89 -2.30
C LYS A 231 1.25 6.33 -2.91
N LEU A 232 2.04 5.62 -2.11
CA LEU A 232 3.31 5.02 -2.55
C LEU A 232 3.08 3.74 -3.36
N ALA A 233 2.05 2.96 -3.04
CA ALA A 233 1.69 1.76 -3.79
C ALA A 233 0.96 2.06 -5.11
N GLN A 234 0.30 3.21 -5.21
CA GLN A 234 -0.39 3.64 -6.43
C GLN A 234 0.62 3.84 -7.56
N TYR A 235 0.37 3.21 -8.72
CA TYR A 235 1.32 3.06 -9.84
C TYR A 235 2.57 2.24 -9.54
N CYS A 236 2.58 1.39 -8.51
CA CYS A 236 3.65 0.40 -8.39
C CYS A 236 3.71 -0.45 -9.66
N TYR A 237 4.92 -0.72 -10.15
CA TYR A 237 5.16 -1.54 -11.34
C TYR A 237 4.40 -1.13 -12.61
N ALA A 238 4.19 0.18 -12.82
CA ALA A 238 3.46 0.68 -13.98
C ALA A 238 4.12 0.33 -15.33
N HIS A 239 3.28 0.11 -16.35
CA HIS A 239 3.68 -0.37 -17.67
C HIS A 239 3.45 0.68 -18.76
N LYS A 240 4.32 0.68 -19.77
CA LYS A 240 4.07 1.31 -21.09
C LYS A 240 3.81 0.23 -22.12
N VAL A 241 2.93 0.50 -23.08
CA VAL A 241 2.69 -0.41 -24.22
C VAL A 241 4.00 -0.63 -24.98
N GLN A 242 4.44 -1.89 -25.06
CA GLN A 242 5.64 -2.26 -25.80
C GLN A 242 5.32 -2.37 -27.29
N ARG A 243 6.13 -1.71 -28.14
CA ARG A 243 5.95 -1.69 -29.61
C ARG A 243 7.24 -2.09 -30.32
N GLY A 244 7.12 -2.63 -31.53
CA GLY A 244 8.25 -2.89 -32.42
C GLY A 244 9.12 -4.10 -32.06
N ALA A 245 8.85 -4.77 -30.93
CA ALA A 245 9.50 -6.04 -30.58
C ALA A 245 8.75 -7.23 -31.18
N HIS A 246 9.50 -8.19 -31.76
CA HIS A 246 8.93 -9.44 -32.31
C HIS A 246 8.69 -10.52 -31.24
N VAL A 247 9.24 -10.34 -30.04
CA VAL A 247 9.18 -11.27 -28.91
C VAL A 247 8.47 -10.60 -27.73
N GLU A 248 7.72 -11.38 -26.95
CA GLU A 248 7.10 -10.89 -25.71
C GLU A 248 8.18 -10.58 -24.66
N PHE A 249 8.01 -9.47 -23.95
CA PHE A 249 8.87 -9.14 -22.82
C PHE A 249 8.48 -10.00 -21.60
N SER A 250 9.44 -10.70 -21.00
CA SER A 250 9.22 -11.43 -19.75
C SER A 250 10.17 -10.88 -18.69
N ASP A 251 9.59 -10.16 -17.74
CA ASP A 251 10.28 -9.74 -16.51
C ASP A 251 9.70 -10.54 -15.35
N PRO A 252 10.43 -11.51 -14.77
CA PRO A 252 9.92 -12.37 -13.71
C PRO A 252 9.71 -11.64 -12.37
N GLU A 253 10.10 -10.37 -12.26
CA GLU A 253 10.05 -9.62 -11.00
C GLU A 253 8.68 -8.99 -10.70
N TRP A 254 7.65 -9.26 -11.53
CA TRP A 254 6.26 -8.84 -11.31
C TRP A 254 5.62 -9.39 -10.02
N THR A 255 6.16 -10.49 -9.48
CA THR A 255 5.64 -11.14 -8.25
C THR A 255 5.73 -10.26 -7.00
N GLY A 256 6.72 -9.37 -6.94
CA GLY A 256 6.84 -8.38 -5.85
C GLY A 256 5.72 -7.36 -5.87
N ALA A 257 5.36 -6.87 -7.06
CA ALA A 257 4.24 -5.94 -7.26
C ALA A 257 2.92 -6.58 -6.83
N LEU A 258 2.74 -7.85 -7.15
CA LEU A 258 1.56 -8.62 -6.75
C LEU A 258 1.47 -8.80 -5.23
N SER A 259 2.60 -9.08 -4.57
CA SER A 259 2.62 -9.25 -3.10
C SER A 259 2.21 -7.96 -2.39
N LEU A 260 2.79 -6.83 -2.79
CA LEU A 260 2.41 -5.50 -2.30
C LEU A 260 0.92 -5.22 -2.54
N HIS A 261 0.43 -5.60 -3.71
CA HIS A 261 -0.97 -5.43 -4.09
C HIS A 261 -1.91 -6.25 -3.20
N ASN A 262 -1.63 -7.53 -2.98
CA ASN A 262 -2.45 -8.40 -2.13
C ASN A 262 -2.57 -7.86 -0.70
N ASP A 263 -1.44 -7.38 -0.16
CA ASP A 263 -1.40 -6.75 1.16
C ASP A 263 -2.24 -5.46 1.16
N ALA A 264 -2.07 -4.59 0.17
CA ALA A 264 -2.84 -3.34 0.08
C ALA A 264 -4.36 -3.57 -0.03
N VAL A 265 -4.82 -4.57 -0.79
CA VAL A 265 -6.27 -4.87 -0.87
C VAL A 265 -6.82 -5.31 0.47
N SER A 266 -6.15 -6.29 1.09
CA SER A 266 -6.66 -6.98 2.28
C SER A 266 -6.86 -5.99 3.44
N HIS A 267 -5.90 -5.10 3.65
CA HIS A 267 -5.95 -4.08 4.70
C HIS A 267 -6.92 -2.95 4.36
N SER A 268 -6.99 -2.51 3.10
CA SER A 268 -7.96 -1.50 2.68
C SER A 268 -9.39 -1.98 2.95
N TRP A 269 -9.66 -3.26 2.69
CA TRP A 269 -10.98 -3.82 2.94
C TRP A 269 -11.30 -3.95 4.42
N LEU A 270 -10.33 -4.35 5.25
CA LEU A 270 -10.52 -4.40 6.69
C LEU A 270 -10.82 -3.00 7.26
N ILE A 271 -10.11 -1.97 6.79
CA ILE A 271 -10.35 -0.57 7.18
C ILE A 271 -11.75 -0.12 6.75
N VAL A 272 -12.17 -0.44 5.52
CA VAL A 272 -13.52 -0.12 5.02
C VAL A 272 -14.60 -0.85 5.82
N ASP A 273 -14.38 -2.12 6.15
CA ASP A 273 -15.32 -2.92 6.94
C ASP A 273 -15.46 -2.39 8.38
N LEU A 274 -14.34 -1.97 8.98
CA LEU A 274 -14.32 -1.29 10.26
C LEU A 274 -15.17 -0.01 10.24
N ILE A 275 -14.99 0.84 9.21
CA ILE A 275 -15.80 2.06 9.03
C ILE A 275 -17.27 1.70 8.81
N TYR A 276 -17.54 0.65 8.05
CA TYR A 276 -18.89 0.20 7.78
C TYR A 276 -19.64 -0.16 9.07
N HIS A 277 -19.01 -0.90 9.97
CA HIS A 277 -19.66 -1.36 11.19
C HIS A 277 -19.74 -0.25 12.25
N TYR A 278 -18.63 0.45 12.50
CA TYR A 278 -18.51 1.35 13.65
C TYR A 278 -18.56 2.84 13.32
N GLY A 279 -18.36 3.21 12.05
CA GLY A 279 -18.30 4.60 11.64
C GLY A 279 -19.63 5.33 11.81
N SER A 280 -19.57 6.54 12.37
CA SER A 280 -20.66 7.51 12.41
C SER A 280 -20.75 8.30 11.11
N ALA A 281 -21.88 8.96 10.86
CA ALA A 281 -22.08 9.79 9.67
C ALA A 281 -21.01 10.90 9.56
N GLN A 282 -20.73 11.58 10.68
CA GLN A 282 -19.73 12.64 10.74
C GLN A 282 -18.33 12.10 10.48
N LEU A 283 -17.96 10.98 11.11
CA LEU A 283 -16.65 10.35 10.90
C LEU A 283 -16.47 9.94 9.43
N CYS A 284 -17.49 9.37 8.80
CA CYS A 284 -17.40 9.00 7.38
C CYS A 284 -17.18 10.22 6.47
N GLY A 285 -17.87 11.34 6.73
CA GLY A 285 -17.65 12.60 6.02
C GLY A 285 -16.22 13.15 6.22
N ASP A 286 -15.70 13.13 7.45
CA ASP A 286 -14.34 13.56 7.76
C ASP A 286 -13.30 12.69 7.02
N LEU A 287 -13.47 11.37 7.04
CA LEU A 287 -12.56 10.43 6.38
C LEU A 287 -12.59 10.59 4.86
N LEU A 288 -13.75 10.86 4.27
CA LEU A 288 -13.86 11.16 2.83
C LEU A 288 -13.03 12.39 2.43
N LEU A 289 -13.09 13.46 3.23
CA LEU A 289 -12.26 14.64 2.99
C LEU A 289 -10.77 14.31 3.15
N GLN A 290 -10.38 13.50 4.14
CA GLN A 290 -8.98 13.10 4.30
C GLN A 290 -8.45 12.31 3.09
N VAL A 291 -9.22 11.35 2.58
CA VAL A 291 -8.80 10.57 1.40
C VAL A 291 -8.76 11.46 0.15
N ARG A 292 -9.69 12.41 0.01
CA ARG A 292 -9.64 13.42 -1.06
C ARG A 292 -8.37 14.26 -1.00
N GLU A 293 -8.01 14.80 0.16
CA GLU A 293 -6.79 15.59 0.33
C GLU A 293 -5.54 14.74 0.04
N ALA A 294 -5.57 13.47 0.43
CA ALA A 294 -4.50 12.53 0.09
C ALA A 294 -4.39 12.30 -1.44
N LEU A 295 -5.50 12.26 -2.18
CA LEU A 295 -5.47 12.14 -3.65
C LEU A 295 -4.87 13.38 -4.31
N ILE A 296 -5.25 14.58 -3.85
CA ILE A 296 -4.68 15.85 -4.33
C ILE A 296 -3.18 15.91 -4.04
N ASP A 297 -2.78 15.50 -2.85
CA ASP A 297 -1.38 15.45 -2.43
C ASP A 297 -0.57 14.44 -3.28
N TRP A 298 -1.13 13.27 -3.57
CA TRP A 298 -0.50 12.28 -4.45
C TRP A 298 -0.30 12.83 -5.87
N GLU A 299 -1.32 13.46 -6.46
CA GLU A 299 -1.24 14.05 -7.80
C GLU A 299 -0.12 15.09 -7.88
N THR A 300 0.00 15.92 -6.85
CA THR A 300 1.01 16.99 -6.80
C THR A 300 2.42 16.52 -6.44
N ARG A 301 2.65 15.24 -6.08
CA ARG A 301 3.97 14.79 -5.58
C ARG A 301 4.51 13.50 -6.20
N LEU A 302 3.63 12.57 -6.55
CA LEU A 302 3.97 11.17 -6.84
C LEU A 302 3.44 10.66 -8.18
N ALA A 303 2.68 11.47 -8.91
CA ALA A 303 2.02 11.05 -10.14
C ALA A 303 2.80 11.19 -11.47
N PRO A 304 4.14 11.39 -11.55
CA PRO A 304 4.68 11.93 -12.79
C PRO A 304 4.80 10.80 -13.84
N GLY A 305 4.17 11.05 -15.00
CA GLY A 305 3.66 10.05 -15.96
C GLY A 305 2.19 10.31 -16.35
N VAL A 306 1.47 11.08 -15.53
CA VAL A 306 0.19 11.74 -15.84
C VAL A 306 0.50 13.09 -16.52
N GLY A 307 0.62 13.11 -17.85
CA GLY A 307 0.70 14.32 -18.69
C GLY A 307 1.07 15.69 -18.06
N ALA A 308 2.38 15.91 -17.86
CA ALA A 308 3.11 17.16 -17.60
C ALA A 308 3.36 17.57 -16.14
N ILE A 309 4.64 17.46 -15.73
CA ILE A 309 5.26 18.31 -14.71
C ILE A 309 6.67 18.72 -15.19
N GLY A 310 6.94 20.02 -15.23
CA GLY A 310 8.26 20.60 -15.48
C GLY A 310 9.16 20.66 -14.23
N ALA A 311 10.45 20.87 -14.44
CA ALA A 311 11.50 20.83 -13.42
C ALA A 311 11.33 21.82 -12.26
N LEU A 312 11.70 21.39 -11.05
CA LEU A 312 11.75 22.20 -9.83
C LEU A 312 13.02 23.06 -9.77
N SER A 313 12.85 24.34 -9.47
CA SER A 313 13.91 25.23 -8.97
C SER A 313 14.09 25.03 -7.46
N SER A 314 15.33 24.83 -7.05
CA SER A 314 15.79 24.59 -5.67
C SER A 314 15.52 25.76 -4.73
N ALA A 315 14.87 25.54 -3.59
CA ALA A 315 15.14 26.29 -2.37
C ALA A 315 14.53 25.64 -1.11
N GLU A 316 15.36 25.64 -0.07
CA GLU A 316 15.09 25.73 1.37
C GLU A 316 14.90 24.44 2.20
N SER A 317 15.95 24.19 3.01
CA SER A 317 16.03 23.24 4.11
C SER A 317 16.36 23.98 5.40
N THR A 318 15.48 23.92 6.40
CA THR A 318 15.82 24.11 7.82
C THR A 318 14.89 23.25 8.68
N LEU A 319 15.45 22.52 9.65
CA LEU A 319 14.79 21.52 10.52
C LEU A 319 14.62 22.05 11.95
N PRO A 320 13.48 21.81 12.61
CA PRO A 320 13.51 21.14 13.93
C PRO A 320 12.29 20.23 14.31
N SER A 321 12.59 19.28 15.23
CA SER A 321 11.80 18.48 16.21
C SER A 321 10.66 17.51 15.79
N PRO A 322 10.51 16.33 16.46
CA PRO A 322 9.69 15.20 16.00
C PRO A 322 8.35 15.03 16.76
N PHE A 323 7.40 14.34 16.13
CA PHE A 323 6.17 13.76 16.72
C PHE A 323 4.86 14.58 16.69
N THR A 324 4.41 14.93 15.49
CA THR A 324 2.99 15.11 15.15
C THR A 324 2.70 14.48 13.77
N TRP A 325 1.58 13.78 13.62
CA TRP A 325 1.10 13.24 12.33
C TRP A 325 0.62 14.33 11.36
N SER A 326 0.60 15.58 11.81
CA SER A 326 0.48 16.78 10.99
C SER A 326 1.85 17.43 10.82
N GLU A 327 2.13 17.78 9.56
CA GLU A 327 3.41 18.20 8.99
C GLU A 327 4.40 17.04 8.81
N GLY A 328 4.04 16.17 7.85
CA GLY A 328 5.03 15.39 7.14
C GLY A 328 6.25 16.27 6.84
N ARG A 329 7.43 15.82 7.27
CA ARG A 329 8.65 16.28 6.63
C ARG A 329 8.47 15.98 5.14
N ASP A 330 8.33 17.02 4.35
CA ASP A 330 8.20 16.94 2.90
C ASP A 330 9.49 16.36 2.31
N LEU A 331 9.64 15.03 2.37
CA LEU A 331 10.68 14.30 1.62
C LEU A 331 10.47 14.52 0.11
N LEU A 332 9.18 14.71 -0.21
CA LEU A 332 8.43 15.09 -1.41
C LEU A 332 8.46 16.53 -1.94
N PRO A 333 9.33 17.00 -2.85
CA PRO A 333 9.13 18.33 -3.41
C PRO A 333 7.83 18.38 -4.25
N LYS A 334 7.00 19.42 -4.03
CA LYS A 334 5.72 19.60 -4.74
C LYS A 334 5.94 19.94 -6.21
N MET A 335 5.14 19.35 -7.08
CA MET A 335 5.23 19.48 -8.53
C MET A 335 4.17 20.47 -9.07
N VAL A 336 4.54 21.28 -10.07
CA VAL A 336 3.64 22.27 -10.69
C VAL A 336 2.84 21.60 -11.81
N ALA A 337 1.50 21.65 -11.73
CA ALA A 337 0.59 21.01 -12.66
C ALA A 337 0.60 21.69 -14.06
N GLY A 338 0.94 20.93 -15.09
CA GLY A 338 0.55 21.21 -16.47
C GLY A 338 -0.55 20.25 -16.89
N SER A 339 -1.57 20.72 -17.63
CA SER A 339 -2.68 19.85 -18.07
C SER A 339 -2.38 19.23 -19.44
N ARG A 340 -1.67 18.09 -19.50
CA ARG A 340 -1.71 17.18 -20.67
C ARG A 340 -2.58 15.96 -20.33
N ARG A 341 -3.45 15.56 -21.26
CA ARG A 341 -4.31 14.39 -21.11
C ARG A 341 -3.52 13.09 -21.28
N TRP A 342 -3.91 12.06 -20.55
CA TRP A 342 -3.33 10.72 -20.67
C TRP A 342 -3.66 10.04 -21.99
N ASP A 343 -2.67 9.35 -22.54
CA ASP A 343 -2.73 8.55 -23.78
C ASP A 343 -2.16 7.15 -23.50
N SER A 344 -3.05 6.15 -23.48
CA SER A 344 -2.73 4.71 -23.40
C SER A 344 -1.57 4.26 -24.31
N GLY A 345 -1.34 4.94 -25.43
CA GLY A 345 -0.27 4.62 -26.36
C GLY A 345 1.12 5.08 -25.93
N LYS A 346 1.25 6.00 -24.97
CA LYS A 346 2.50 6.70 -24.64
C LYS A 346 2.80 6.72 -23.15
N ASP A 347 1.75 6.85 -22.35
CA ASP A 347 1.86 7.10 -20.93
C ASP A 347 1.83 5.79 -20.13
N LEU A 348 2.27 5.87 -18.88
CA LEU A 348 2.29 4.71 -17.97
C LEU A 348 0.87 4.36 -17.52
N CYS A 349 0.63 3.07 -17.30
CA CYS A 349 -0.62 2.56 -16.76
C CYS A 349 -0.37 1.42 -15.77
N SER A 350 -1.23 1.32 -14.77
CA SER A 350 -1.25 0.22 -13.82
C SER A 350 -2.69 -0.05 -13.38
N MET A 351 -2.98 -1.32 -13.11
CA MET A 351 -4.19 -1.83 -12.50
C MET A 351 -4.04 -2.10 -10.99
N HIS A 352 -2.84 -1.94 -10.40
CA HIS A 352 -2.59 -2.12 -8.97
C HIS A 352 -3.47 -1.22 -8.07
N VAL A 353 -3.62 -1.57 -6.78
CA VAL A 353 -4.51 -0.85 -5.84
C VAL A 353 -4.16 0.63 -5.77
N SER A 354 -5.18 1.49 -5.86
CA SER A 354 -5.04 2.93 -5.79
C SER A 354 -5.83 3.52 -4.63
N LEU A 355 -5.40 4.70 -4.21
CA LEU A 355 -6.11 5.54 -3.26
C LEU A 355 -7.51 5.95 -3.79
N SER A 356 -7.67 6.02 -5.11
CA SER A 356 -8.95 6.36 -5.75
C SER A 356 -10.02 5.30 -5.49
N ARG A 357 -9.65 4.01 -5.43
CA ARG A 357 -10.58 2.93 -5.08
C ARG A 357 -11.03 3.00 -3.63
N LEU A 358 -10.12 3.34 -2.70
CA LEU A 358 -10.48 3.59 -1.31
C LEU A 358 -11.50 4.73 -1.21
N TYR A 359 -11.26 5.84 -1.92
CA TYR A 359 -12.20 6.96 -1.97
C TYR A 359 -13.59 6.53 -2.44
N VAL A 360 -13.68 5.82 -3.57
CA VAL A 360 -14.94 5.37 -4.15
C VAL A 360 -15.68 4.39 -3.23
N ALA A 361 -14.94 3.48 -2.59
CA ALA A 361 -15.50 2.56 -1.60
C ALA A 361 -16.11 3.32 -0.42
N LEU A 362 -15.40 4.29 0.16
CA LEU A 362 -15.89 5.10 1.27
C LEU A 362 -17.08 5.98 0.86
N TYR A 363 -17.05 6.55 -0.35
CA TYR A 363 -18.11 7.44 -0.82
C TYR A 363 -19.41 6.66 -0.94
N THR A 364 -19.34 5.51 -1.59
CA THR A 364 -20.48 4.62 -1.81
C THR A 364 -21.00 4.05 -0.49
N LEU A 365 -20.10 3.66 0.42
CA LEU A 365 -20.45 3.21 1.76
C LEU A 365 -21.21 4.29 2.53
N THR A 366 -20.70 5.52 2.52
CA THR A 366 -21.29 6.66 3.23
C THR A 366 -22.69 6.95 2.69
N LEU A 367 -22.81 7.00 1.36
CA LEU A 367 -24.09 7.21 0.69
C LEU A 367 -25.08 6.10 1.04
N HIS A 368 -24.65 4.84 0.99
CA HIS A 368 -25.50 3.69 1.30
C HIS A 368 -25.98 3.70 2.77
N LYS A 369 -25.08 3.98 3.72
CA LYS A 369 -25.37 3.87 5.16
C LYS A 369 -26.13 5.09 5.69
N PHE A 370 -25.85 6.28 5.17
CA PHE A 370 -26.34 7.54 5.75
C PHE A 370 -27.05 8.47 4.77
N GLY A 371 -27.04 8.16 3.47
CA GLY A 371 -27.62 9.00 2.44
C GLY A 371 -26.76 10.22 2.08
N LEU A 372 -27.24 10.99 1.09
CA LEU A 372 -26.49 12.08 0.46
C LEU A 372 -26.18 13.23 1.43
N SER A 373 -27.01 13.43 2.46
CA SER A 373 -26.84 14.49 3.46
C SER A 373 -25.53 14.40 4.26
N CYS A 374 -24.89 13.23 4.26
CA CYS A 374 -23.65 12.98 4.99
C CYS A 374 -22.41 13.03 4.09
N VAL A 375 -22.59 13.20 2.78
CA VAL A 375 -21.51 13.51 1.86
C VAL A 375 -21.18 15.00 2.00
N PRO A 376 -19.94 15.37 2.36
CA PRO A 376 -19.54 16.77 2.50
C PRO A 376 -19.88 17.59 1.26
N ALA A 377 -20.43 18.80 1.44
CA ALA A 377 -20.76 19.71 0.33
C ALA A 377 -19.53 20.11 -0.49
N GLN A 378 -18.33 20.02 0.08
CA GLN A 378 -17.08 20.20 -0.66
C GLN A 378 -16.89 19.16 -1.77
N LEU A 379 -17.59 18.02 -1.69
CA LEU A 379 -17.59 16.95 -2.69
C LEU A 379 -18.78 17.04 -3.65
N SER A 380 -19.67 18.04 -3.50
CA SER A 380 -20.81 18.22 -4.41
C SER A 380 -20.33 18.87 -5.70
N GLY A 381 -19.78 18.05 -6.60
CA GLY A 381 -19.78 18.10 -8.08
C GLY A 381 -19.55 19.40 -8.88
N ASP A 382 -19.38 20.57 -8.26
CA ASP A 382 -19.30 21.84 -9.00
C ASP A 382 -17.89 22.14 -9.53
N ASP A 383 -16.88 21.40 -9.10
CA ASP A 383 -15.51 21.49 -9.64
C ASP A 383 -15.20 20.31 -10.57
N ASP A 384 -15.32 20.56 -11.89
CA ASP A 384 -14.95 19.62 -12.96
C ASP A 384 -13.53 19.05 -12.79
N VAL A 385 -12.62 19.81 -12.14
CA VAL A 385 -11.23 19.38 -11.92
C VAL A 385 -11.19 18.23 -10.91
N GLU A 386 -11.99 18.31 -9.85
CA GLU A 386 -12.04 17.27 -8.82
C GLU A 386 -12.65 15.98 -9.35
N ILE A 387 -13.73 16.07 -10.12
CA ILE A 387 -14.38 14.92 -10.77
C ILE A 387 -13.41 14.18 -11.70
N VAL A 388 -12.62 14.92 -12.48
CA VAL A 388 -11.60 14.34 -13.37
C VAL A 388 -10.48 13.68 -12.58
N ARG A 389 -10.01 14.28 -11.47
CA ARG A 389 -8.99 13.68 -10.60
C ARG A 389 -9.43 12.35 -10.00
N LEU A 390 -10.67 12.27 -9.54
CA LEU A 390 -11.27 11.05 -8.97
C LEU A 390 -11.41 9.94 -10.03
N LEU A 391 -11.67 10.32 -11.28
CA LEU A 391 -11.84 9.42 -12.42
C LEU A 391 -10.53 8.88 -13.01
N GLU A 392 -9.48 9.68 -12.97
CA GLU A 392 -8.30 9.50 -13.82
C GLU A 392 -7.66 8.11 -13.65
N PHE A 393 -7.41 7.65 -12.42
CA PHE A 393 -6.84 6.32 -12.20
C PHE A 393 -7.81 5.18 -12.57
N PRO A 394 -9.05 5.15 -12.03
CA PRO A 394 -10.05 4.15 -12.42
C PRO A 394 -10.24 3.98 -13.92
N LEU A 395 -10.33 5.10 -14.65
CA LEU A 395 -10.54 5.09 -16.08
C LEU A 395 -9.35 4.46 -16.82
N ARG A 396 -8.12 4.77 -16.41
CA ARG A 396 -6.91 4.20 -17.00
C ARG A 396 -6.82 2.69 -16.79
N ALA A 397 -7.13 2.21 -15.59
CA ALA A 397 -7.16 0.77 -15.29
C ALA A 397 -8.19 0.04 -16.18
N LEU A 398 -9.40 0.61 -16.36
CA LEU A 398 -10.42 0.06 -17.25
C LEU A 398 -10.01 0.10 -18.73
N VAL A 399 -9.38 1.19 -19.17
CA VAL A 399 -8.80 1.28 -20.53
C VAL A 399 -7.78 0.17 -20.73
N GLN A 400 -6.82 0.04 -19.82
CA GLN A 400 -5.78 -0.99 -19.89
C GLN A 400 -6.39 -2.40 -19.91
N HIS A 401 -7.35 -2.68 -19.03
CA HIS A 401 -8.09 -3.94 -19.02
C HIS A 401 -8.69 -4.28 -20.40
N GLU A 402 -9.42 -3.34 -21.00
CA GLU A 402 -10.06 -3.57 -22.30
C GLU A 402 -9.07 -3.68 -23.45
N GLU A 403 -7.98 -2.91 -23.41
CA GLU A 403 -6.90 -3.00 -24.39
C GLU A 403 -6.14 -4.33 -24.28
N VAL A 404 -5.92 -4.85 -23.06
CA VAL A 404 -5.35 -6.18 -22.81
C VAL A 404 -6.25 -7.26 -23.41
N CYS A 405 -7.56 -7.21 -23.12
CA CYS A 405 -8.55 -8.12 -23.70
C CYS A 405 -8.60 -8.07 -25.24
N SER A 406 -8.29 -6.90 -25.83
CA SER A 406 -8.26 -6.70 -27.29
C SER A 406 -6.92 -7.06 -27.94
N GLY A 407 -5.97 -7.56 -27.16
CA GLY A 407 -4.65 -7.98 -27.62
C GLY A 407 -3.70 -6.83 -27.95
N LEU A 408 -3.95 -5.61 -27.45
CA LEU A 408 -3.08 -4.45 -27.70
C LEU A 408 -1.81 -4.44 -26.83
N TRP A 409 -1.75 -5.28 -25.80
CA TRP A 409 -0.66 -5.38 -24.83
C TRP A 409 0.12 -6.70 -24.91
N ILE A 410 -0.08 -7.52 -25.96
CA ILE A 410 0.54 -8.85 -26.09
C ILE A 410 2.06 -8.80 -25.91
N ARG A 411 2.72 -7.74 -26.41
CA ARG A 411 4.18 -7.59 -26.34
C ARG A 411 4.72 -7.34 -24.93
N ASN A 412 3.87 -6.93 -23.99
CA ASN A 412 4.26 -6.75 -22.58
C ASN A 412 4.40 -8.09 -21.83
N GLY A 413 3.96 -9.21 -22.43
CA GLY A 413 4.12 -10.56 -21.92
C GLY A 413 3.48 -10.81 -20.55
N ASP A 414 4.13 -11.64 -19.73
CA ASP A 414 3.55 -12.23 -18.52
C ASP A 414 3.27 -11.22 -17.41
N ALA A 415 4.03 -10.12 -17.34
CA ALA A 415 3.87 -9.10 -16.31
C ALA A 415 2.47 -8.46 -16.36
N VAL A 416 2.08 -7.93 -17.52
CA VAL A 416 0.76 -7.31 -17.73
C VAL A 416 -0.35 -8.36 -17.71
N ARG A 417 -0.09 -9.57 -18.23
CA ARG A 417 -1.08 -10.66 -18.19
C ARG A 417 -1.41 -11.06 -16.75
N SER A 418 -0.40 -11.19 -15.91
CA SER A 418 -0.57 -11.54 -14.51
C SER A 418 -1.27 -10.41 -13.75
N GLU A 419 -0.83 -9.14 -13.92
CA GLU A 419 -1.52 -7.99 -13.31
C GLU A 419 -3.01 -7.95 -13.71
N HIS A 420 -3.32 -8.19 -14.99
CA HIS A 420 -4.69 -8.28 -15.49
C HIS A 420 -5.48 -9.43 -14.88
N GLU A 421 -4.91 -10.63 -14.80
CA GLU A 421 -5.57 -11.79 -14.19
C GLU A 421 -5.98 -11.51 -12.73
N PHE A 422 -5.14 -10.81 -11.96
CA PHE A 422 -5.49 -10.37 -10.61
C PHE A 422 -6.55 -9.28 -10.57
N TYR A 423 -6.48 -8.31 -11.49
CA TYR A 423 -7.47 -7.25 -11.61
C TYR A 423 -8.90 -7.78 -11.81
N VAL A 424 -9.04 -8.85 -12.60
CA VAL A 424 -10.36 -9.46 -12.91
C VAL A 424 -10.66 -10.73 -12.12
N ALA A 425 -9.74 -11.21 -11.28
CA ALA A 425 -9.93 -12.45 -10.53
C ALA A 425 -11.17 -12.36 -9.63
N ASN A 426 -12.02 -13.39 -9.63
CA ASN A 426 -13.28 -13.42 -8.86
C ASN A 426 -13.12 -13.08 -7.36
N TYR A 427 -11.98 -13.45 -6.79
CA TYR A 427 -11.67 -13.15 -5.38
C TYR A 427 -11.53 -11.63 -5.16
N PHE A 428 -10.93 -10.92 -6.10
CA PHE A 428 -10.58 -9.51 -5.98
C PHE A 428 -11.44 -8.55 -6.79
N HIS A 429 -12.16 -8.97 -7.82
CA HIS A 429 -12.91 -8.13 -8.77
C HIS A 429 -13.67 -6.93 -8.14
N HIS A 430 -14.36 -7.17 -7.02
CA HIS A 430 -15.05 -6.15 -6.21
C HIS A 430 -14.21 -5.00 -5.65
N ALA A 431 -12.91 -5.22 -5.45
CA ALA A 431 -11.95 -4.25 -4.95
C ALA A 431 -11.17 -3.59 -6.11
N PHE A 432 -11.52 -3.92 -7.36
CA PHE A 432 -10.84 -3.51 -8.59
C PHE A 432 -11.85 -3.04 -9.63
N ALA A 433 -12.10 -3.85 -10.66
CA ALA A 433 -12.92 -3.51 -11.81
C ALA A 433 -14.30 -2.97 -11.42
N ASP A 434 -14.91 -3.53 -10.37
CA ASP A 434 -16.19 -3.06 -9.86
C ASP A 434 -16.11 -1.62 -9.31
N LEU A 435 -15.12 -1.34 -8.46
CA LEU A 435 -14.90 0.01 -7.92
C LEU A 435 -14.47 0.99 -9.01
N ASP A 436 -13.69 0.55 -9.99
CA ASP A 436 -13.29 1.42 -11.09
C ASP A 436 -14.49 1.78 -11.97
N LEU A 437 -15.35 0.80 -12.29
CA LEU A 437 -16.57 1.03 -13.04
C LEU A 437 -17.54 1.93 -12.27
N LEU A 438 -17.65 1.72 -10.96
CA LEU A 438 -18.45 2.56 -10.07
C LEU A 438 -17.90 3.99 -10.01
N ALA A 439 -16.58 4.17 -9.99
CA ALA A 439 -15.96 5.49 -10.04
C ALA A 439 -16.34 6.23 -11.33
N VAL A 440 -16.23 5.54 -12.48
CA VAL A 440 -16.63 6.10 -13.78
C VAL A 440 -18.12 6.44 -13.81
N LEU A 441 -18.97 5.58 -13.24
CA LEU A 441 -20.40 5.82 -13.15
C LEU A 441 -20.71 7.05 -12.28
N LEU A 442 -20.15 7.11 -11.06
CA LEU A 442 -20.31 8.23 -10.14
C LEU A 442 -19.86 9.55 -10.80
N THR A 443 -18.68 9.56 -11.43
CA THR A 443 -18.20 10.71 -12.19
C THR A 443 -19.16 11.10 -13.31
N SER A 444 -19.70 10.15 -14.06
CA SER A 444 -20.65 10.45 -15.15
C SER A 444 -21.93 11.13 -14.65
N LYS A 445 -22.36 10.81 -13.42
CA LYS A 445 -23.53 11.39 -12.75
C LYS A 445 -23.25 12.77 -12.16
N LEU A 446 -22.06 12.95 -11.61
CA LEU A 446 -21.61 14.21 -11.02
C LEU A 446 -21.23 15.24 -12.09
N CYS A 447 -20.87 14.80 -13.30
CA CYS A 447 -20.50 15.70 -14.39
C CYS A 447 -21.75 16.36 -15.01
N HIS A 448 -21.84 17.68 -14.88
CA HIS A 448 -22.95 18.47 -15.44
C HIS A 448 -23.04 18.44 -16.98
N ASP A 449 -21.93 18.19 -17.68
CA ASP A 449 -21.86 18.10 -19.15
C ASP A 449 -21.47 16.68 -19.62
N SER A 450 -22.47 15.89 -19.98
CA SER A 450 -22.29 14.54 -20.55
C SER A 450 -21.37 14.52 -21.79
N GLY A 451 -21.37 15.57 -22.62
CA GLY A 451 -20.49 15.68 -23.78
C GLY A 451 -19.02 15.83 -23.38
N ARG A 452 -18.75 16.48 -22.25
CA ARG A 452 -17.40 16.61 -21.68
C ARG A 452 -16.89 15.29 -21.13
N PHE A 453 -17.73 14.55 -20.41
CA PHE A 453 -17.42 13.20 -19.92
C PHE A 453 -17.04 12.27 -21.09
N ILE A 454 -17.85 12.20 -22.15
CA ILE A 454 -17.56 11.38 -23.32
C ILE A 454 -16.26 11.81 -24.02
N LYS A 455 -16.01 13.12 -24.15
CA LYS A 455 -14.73 13.63 -24.70
C LYS A 455 -13.53 13.23 -23.84
N HIS A 456 -13.68 13.17 -22.53
CA HIS A 456 -12.62 12.74 -21.62
C HIS A 456 -12.34 11.24 -21.77
N LEU A 457 -13.39 10.41 -21.73
CA LEU A 457 -13.33 8.96 -21.99
C LEU A 457 -12.63 8.65 -23.32
N LEU A 458 -13.07 9.26 -24.43
CA LEU A 458 -12.46 9.05 -25.75
C LEU A 458 -10.98 9.47 -25.77
N SER A 459 -10.63 10.56 -25.10
CA SER A 459 -9.24 11.02 -25.07
C SER A 459 -8.30 10.09 -24.32
N ALA A 460 -8.78 9.34 -23.31
CA ALA A 460 -7.97 8.35 -22.60
C ALA A 460 -7.51 7.20 -23.53
N PHE A 461 -8.38 6.83 -24.49
CA PHE A 461 -8.02 5.90 -25.56
C PHE A 461 -7.16 6.54 -26.66
N GLY A 462 -6.80 7.83 -26.56
CA GLY A 462 -6.13 8.56 -27.63
C GLY A 462 -7.02 8.81 -28.85
N ILE A 463 -8.35 8.66 -28.71
CA ILE A 463 -9.32 8.88 -29.78
C ILE A 463 -9.68 10.37 -29.78
N ARG A 464 -9.35 11.07 -30.86
CA ARG A 464 -9.77 12.47 -31.04
C ARG A 464 -11.20 12.49 -31.59
N PRO A 465 -12.12 13.25 -30.99
CA PRO A 465 -13.43 13.48 -31.58
C PRO A 465 -13.28 14.39 -32.81
N THR A 466 -12.92 13.81 -33.96
CA THR A 466 -13.10 14.48 -35.25
C THR A 466 -14.54 14.30 -35.70
N VAL A 467 -15.12 15.34 -36.28
CA VAL A 467 -16.51 15.40 -36.78
C VAL A 467 -16.76 14.42 -37.93
N ALA A 468 -15.72 13.76 -38.43
CA ALA A 468 -15.78 12.80 -39.52
C ALA A 468 -15.51 11.37 -39.03
N TRP A 469 -16.48 10.77 -38.33
CA TRP A 469 -16.51 9.33 -38.06
C TRP A 469 -16.56 8.51 -39.37
N CYS A 470 -16.80 9.16 -40.51
CA CYS A 470 -16.91 8.57 -41.84
C CYS A 470 -15.71 8.82 -42.79
N GLU A 471 -14.72 9.67 -42.44
CA GLU A 471 -13.65 10.05 -43.40
C GLU A 471 -12.27 9.45 -43.10
N HIS A 472 -12.12 8.69 -42.02
CA HIS A 472 -10.89 7.92 -41.77
C HIS A 472 -10.98 6.52 -42.39
N ILE A 473 -11.05 6.48 -43.72
CA ILE A 473 -10.50 5.34 -44.48
C ILE A 473 -8.98 5.59 -44.52
N PRO A 474 -8.14 4.77 -43.87
CA PRO A 474 -6.70 4.98 -43.92
C PRO A 474 -6.20 4.81 -45.38
N PRO A 475 -5.27 5.66 -45.87
CA PRO A 475 -4.68 5.49 -47.21
C PRO A 475 -3.93 4.14 -47.27
N MET A 476 -4.05 3.35 -48.34
CA MET A 476 -3.54 1.96 -48.45
C MET A 476 -2.01 1.82 -48.32
N SER A 477 -1.46 1.88 -47.10
CA SER A 477 -0.11 1.46 -46.74
C SER A 477 -0.18 0.45 -45.58
N SER A 478 0.79 -0.45 -45.45
CA SER A 478 0.78 -1.44 -44.36
C SER A 478 0.72 -0.80 -42.97
N SER A 479 1.39 0.34 -42.78
CA SER A 479 1.37 1.12 -41.54
C SER A 479 -0.01 1.71 -41.19
N SER A 480 -0.82 2.05 -42.19
CA SER A 480 -2.14 2.67 -41.97
C SER A 480 -3.22 1.62 -41.68
N VAL A 481 -3.03 0.38 -42.15
CA VAL A 481 -3.91 -0.76 -41.84
C VAL A 481 -3.75 -1.18 -40.39
N GLU A 482 -2.51 -1.34 -39.90
CA GLU A 482 -2.25 -1.65 -38.48
C GLU A 482 -2.77 -0.55 -37.53
N GLU A 483 -2.61 0.72 -37.93
CA GLU A 483 -3.14 1.86 -37.18
C GLU A 483 -4.67 1.88 -37.19
N GLY A 484 -5.30 1.56 -38.33
CA GLY A 484 -6.74 1.42 -38.47
C GLY A 484 -7.33 0.28 -37.64
N GLU A 485 -6.72 -0.91 -37.65
CA GLU A 485 -7.14 -2.05 -36.81
C GLU A 485 -7.06 -1.70 -35.32
N ARG A 486 -5.99 -1.02 -34.92
CA ARG A 486 -5.82 -0.58 -33.53
C ARG A 486 -6.89 0.44 -33.14
N TYR A 487 -7.21 1.38 -34.03
CA TYR A 487 -8.26 2.37 -33.81
C TYR A 487 -9.63 1.70 -33.62
N VAL A 488 -9.98 0.72 -34.47
CA VAL A 488 -11.22 -0.06 -34.34
C VAL A 488 -11.27 -0.81 -33.01
N LYS A 489 -10.18 -1.47 -32.60
CA LYS A 489 -10.10 -2.15 -31.30
C LYS A 489 -10.36 -1.19 -30.14
N LYS A 490 -9.73 -0.01 -30.15
CA LYS A 490 -9.93 1.02 -29.12
C LYS A 490 -11.38 1.53 -29.08
N LEU A 491 -12.04 1.70 -30.23
CA LEU A 491 -13.46 2.05 -30.27
C LEU A 491 -14.33 0.94 -29.66
N CYS A 492 -14.06 -0.32 -29.97
CA CYS A 492 -14.76 -1.45 -29.34
C CYS A 492 -14.59 -1.44 -27.81
N CYS A 493 -13.39 -1.14 -27.31
CA CYS A 493 -13.14 -0.98 -25.88
C CYS A 493 -14.02 0.12 -25.25
N VAL A 494 -14.09 1.30 -25.88
CA VAL A 494 -14.96 2.40 -25.41
C VAL A 494 -16.42 1.95 -25.34
N VAL A 495 -16.91 1.28 -26.38
CA VAL A 495 -18.30 0.79 -26.43
C VAL A 495 -18.55 -0.20 -25.30
N LYS A 496 -17.62 -1.11 -25.00
CA LYS A 496 -17.77 -2.05 -23.88
C LYS A 496 -17.86 -1.35 -22.53
N ILE A 497 -17.01 -0.36 -22.26
CA ILE A 497 -17.09 0.44 -21.02
C ILE A 497 -18.45 1.15 -20.94
N LEU A 498 -18.90 1.79 -22.02
CA LEU A 498 -20.21 2.44 -22.06
C LEU A 498 -21.36 1.44 -21.84
N CYS A 499 -21.29 0.26 -22.46
CA CYS A 499 -22.24 -0.83 -22.25
C CYS A 499 -22.25 -1.30 -20.79
N ALA A 500 -21.09 -1.40 -20.15
CA ALA A 500 -20.98 -1.78 -18.74
C ALA A 500 -21.60 -0.72 -17.81
N LEU A 501 -21.49 0.57 -18.16
CA LEU A 501 -22.09 1.67 -17.39
C LEU A 501 -23.62 1.72 -17.48
N VAL A 502 -24.21 1.32 -18.62
CA VAL A 502 -25.68 1.34 -18.82
C VAL A 502 -26.35 0.00 -18.56
N SER A 503 -25.58 -1.08 -18.48
CA SER A 503 -26.10 -2.39 -18.08
C SER A 503 -26.44 -2.34 -16.60
N PRO A 504 -27.60 -2.86 -16.15
CA PRO A 504 -27.86 -3.01 -14.73
C PRO A 504 -26.69 -3.79 -14.14
N TYR A 505 -26.11 -3.24 -13.06
CA TYR A 505 -24.91 -3.76 -12.41
C TYR A 505 -25.16 -5.20 -11.94
N ALA A 506 -24.94 -6.15 -12.85
CA ALA A 506 -25.06 -7.57 -12.61
C ALA A 506 -23.65 -8.06 -12.31
N SER A 507 -23.20 -7.86 -11.07
CA SER A 507 -22.00 -8.55 -10.59
C SER A 507 -22.23 -10.05 -10.83
N GLY A 508 -21.36 -10.69 -11.61
CA GLY A 508 -21.52 -12.05 -12.15
C GLY A 508 -21.51 -13.16 -11.09
N THR A 509 -22.52 -13.19 -10.22
CA THR A 509 -22.80 -14.32 -9.33
C THR A 509 -24.29 -14.65 -9.43
N THR A 510 -24.71 -15.24 -10.54
CA THR A 510 -25.80 -16.20 -10.49
C THR A 510 -25.18 -17.54 -10.15
N ASP A 511 -25.24 -17.93 -8.88
CA ASP A 511 -24.93 -19.29 -8.47
C ASP A 511 -26.15 -20.15 -8.79
N SER A 512 -25.95 -21.17 -9.62
CA SER A 512 -26.96 -22.19 -9.91
C SER A 512 -26.94 -23.33 -8.89
N ASP A 513 -25.99 -23.37 -7.94
CA ASP A 513 -25.79 -24.56 -7.09
C ASP A 513 -25.43 -24.29 -5.61
N GLY A 514 -25.91 -23.19 -5.04
CA GLY A 514 -26.25 -23.10 -3.60
C GLY A 514 -25.18 -23.50 -2.59
N LYS A 515 -23.88 -23.29 -2.86
CA LYS A 515 -22.81 -23.59 -1.89
C LYS A 515 -22.32 -22.31 -1.22
N GLN A 516 -22.74 -22.12 0.03
CA GLN A 516 -22.28 -21.06 0.91
C GLN A 516 -20.80 -21.25 1.29
N TYR A 517 -19.95 -20.30 0.91
CA TYR A 517 -18.65 -20.08 1.55
C TYR A 517 -18.85 -19.17 2.76
N THR A 518 -18.65 -19.70 3.96
CA THR A 518 -19.10 -19.12 5.24
C THR A 518 -18.32 -17.90 5.75
N GLU A 519 -17.28 -17.45 5.04
CA GLU A 519 -16.51 -16.22 5.37
C GLU A 519 -16.56 -15.17 4.24
N VAL A 520 -17.09 -15.56 3.08
CA VAL A 520 -17.26 -14.72 1.87
C VAL A 520 -18.53 -13.86 1.97
N THR A 521 -19.36 -14.10 2.98
CA THR A 521 -20.67 -13.47 3.18
C THR A 521 -20.58 -11.98 3.53
N SER A 522 -19.66 -11.52 4.38
CA SER A 522 -19.55 -10.07 4.71
C SER A 522 -19.08 -9.26 3.49
N ARG A 523 -18.08 -9.77 2.75
CA ARG A 523 -17.61 -9.17 1.49
C ARG A 523 -18.68 -9.22 0.39
N GLN A 524 -19.45 -10.32 0.27
CA GLN A 524 -20.60 -10.42 -0.63
C GLN A 524 -21.73 -9.45 -0.28
N HIS A 525 -21.97 -9.18 1.01
CA HIS A 525 -22.98 -8.21 1.42
C HIS A 525 -22.55 -6.80 1.07
N LEU A 526 -21.28 -6.41 1.30
CA LEU A 526 -20.80 -5.10 0.87
C LEU A 526 -20.76 -5.00 -0.67
N ARG A 527 -20.46 -6.08 -1.42
CA ARG A 527 -20.62 -6.16 -2.89
C ARG A 527 -22.06 -5.90 -3.35
N GLN A 528 -23.05 -6.61 -2.79
CA GLN A 528 -24.46 -6.39 -3.10
C GLN A 528 -24.93 -4.99 -2.70
N ARG A 529 -24.38 -4.42 -1.62
CA ARG A 529 -24.70 -3.08 -1.13
C ARG A 529 -24.06 -1.97 -1.95
N LEU A 530 -22.82 -2.15 -2.43
CA LEU A 530 -22.18 -1.26 -3.41
C LEU A 530 -22.94 -1.30 -4.75
N ALA A 531 -23.40 -2.48 -5.18
CA ALA A 531 -24.25 -2.63 -6.35
C ALA A 531 -25.63 -1.96 -6.17
N THR A 532 -26.21 -2.02 -4.98
CA THR A 532 -27.46 -1.31 -4.64
C THR A 532 -27.25 0.20 -4.56
N ALA A 533 -26.13 0.66 -4.01
CA ALA A 533 -25.77 2.08 -3.96
C ALA A 533 -25.52 2.65 -5.36
N GLY A 534 -24.88 1.90 -6.26
CA GLY A 534 -24.76 2.27 -7.68
C GLY A 534 -26.11 2.32 -8.43
N GLN A 535 -27.16 1.70 -7.89
CA GLN A 535 -28.54 1.85 -8.39
C GLN A 535 -29.28 3.04 -7.76
N LEU A 536 -28.83 3.51 -6.58
CA LEU A 536 -29.39 4.66 -5.86
C LEU A 536 -28.80 6.01 -6.32
N THR A 537 -27.67 5.99 -7.04
CA THR A 537 -27.03 7.12 -7.77
C THR A 537 -27.41 7.11 -9.25
#